data_AF-A0A2T0R0H9-F1
#
_entry.id   AF-A0A2T0R0H9-F1
#
_cell.length_a   1.000
_cell.length_b   1.000
_cell.length_c   1.000
_cell.angle_alpha   90.00
_cell.angle_beta   90.00
_cell.angle_gamma   90.00
#
_symmetry.space_group_name_H-M   'P 1'
#
loop_
_entity.id
_entity.type
_entity.pdbx_description
1 polymer ?
#
loop_
_entity_poly.entity_id
_entity_poly.type
_entity_poly.pdbx_seq_one_letter_code
_entity_poly.pdbx_strand_id
1 'polypeptide(L)'
;MPGQQDPVTCVADAAHEVRQRCARFSHGHLLDHLVHGRNVHSSQNVHTDYSCPLPASPIDWSTMTISYCTHDGCKRRVARESLCERHWKVRARQRTPKCTFEQCENHAALHSNGLCSGHEQQRRRGVKLQPLRQRLRRGTPCAVEDCSSAARARGLCGEHFVETYPLPDSATVDCVREGCSKPSKARGLCAGHHTEYSRAIAAECSVDNCAAPVCARSRCNQHYKEDLARERGLCSIAGCSNGIHRVKSTEVVYDVRCVMLRVVRPSRPAS
;
A
#
# COMPACT_ATOMS: atom_id res chain seq x y z
N MET A 1 -34.21 -46.64 9.38
CA MET A 1 -34.45 -45.25 8.96
C MET A 1 -33.11 -44.56 8.75
N PRO A 2 -32.76 -44.13 7.53
CA PRO A 2 -31.61 -43.26 7.32
C PRO A 2 -31.89 -41.88 7.92
N GLY A 3 -30.94 -41.31 8.66
CA GLY A 3 -31.10 -40.00 9.28
C GLY A 3 -30.96 -38.87 8.25
N GLN A 4 -31.82 -37.85 8.35
CA GLN A 4 -31.62 -36.59 7.62
C GLN A 4 -30.36 -35.90 8.16
N GLN A 5 -29.47 -35.50 7.27
CA GLN A 5 -28.32 -34.64 7.58
C GLN A 5 -28.70 -33.19 7.32
N ASP A 6 -28.27 -32.27 8.19
CA ASP A 6 -28.56 -30.85 8.04
C ASP A 6 -27.89 -30.26 6.78
N PRO A 7 -28.58 -29.47 5.95
CA PRO A 7 -28.05 -28.96 4.69
C PRO A 7 -26.89 -27.96 4.84
N VAL A 8 -26.57 -27.54 6.06
CA VAL A 8 -25.58 -26.50 6.37
C VAL A 8 -24.14 -27.03 6.29
N THR A 9 -23.89 -28.31 6.59
CA THR A 9 -22.54 -28.91 6.54
C THR A 9 -22.04 -29.08 5.11
N CYS A 10 -22.92 -29.53 4.21
CA CYS A 10 -22.60 -29.89 2.81
C CYS A 10 -21.91 -28.75 2.03
N VAL A 11 -22.23 -27.50 2.32
CA VAL A 11 -21.62 -26.32 1.66
C VAL A 11 -20.18 -26.06 2.14
N ALA A 12 -19.86 -26.41 3.39
CA ALA A 12 -18.52 -26.22 3.95
C ALA A 12 -17.50 -27.20 3.36
N ASP A 13 -17.89 -28.46 3.20
CA ASP A 13 -17.00 -29.53 2.71
C ASP A 13 -16.63 -29.34 1.23
N ALA A 14 -17.59 -28.97 0.38
CA ALA A 14 -17.33 -28.63 -1.02
C ALA A 14 -16.32 -27.47 -1.17
N ALA A 15 -16.42 -26.46 -0.30
CA ALA A 15 -15.49 -25.32 -0.26
C ALA A 15 -14.08 -25.69 0.28
N HIS A 16 -13.92 -26.85 0.91
CA HIS A 16 -12.65 -27.41 1.35
C HIS A 16 -12.01 -28.29 0.25
N GLU A 17 -12.78 -29.14 -0.43
CA GLU A 17 -12.29 -30.01 -1.50
C GLU A 17 -11.68 -29.23 -2.67
N VAL A 18 -12.34 -28.14 -3.11
CA VAL A 18 -11.83 -27.26 -4.18
C VAL A 18 -10.45 -26.70 -3.83
N ARG A 19 -10.21 -26.32 -2.56
CA ARG A 19 -8.90 -25.83 -2.11
C ARG A 19 -7.84 -26.93 -2.12
N GLN A 20 -8.20 -28.17 -1.75
CA GLN A 20 -7.27 -29.29 -1.81
C GLN A 20 -6.87 -29.65 -3.24
N ARG A 21 -7.80 -29.57 -4.21
CA ARG A 21 -7.48 -29.76 -5.63
C ARG A 21 -6.48 -28.72 -6.16
N CYS A 22 -6.67 -27.44 -5.85
CA CYS A 22 -5.71 -26.40 -6.22
C CYS A 22 -4.33 -26.60 -5.57
N ALA A 23 -4.28 -26.97 -4.29
CA ALA A 23 -3.02 -27.13 -3.54
C ALA A 23 -2.12 -28.27 -4.04
N ARG A 24 -2.68 -29.31 -4.69
CA ARG A 24 -1.90 -30.41 -5.27
C ARG A 24 -1.24 -30.03 -6.59
N PHE A 25 -1.76 -29.04 -7.32
CA PHE A 25 -1.24 -28.63 -8.64
C PHE A 25 0.04 -27.77 -8.55
N SER A 26 0.32 -27.17 -7.39
CA SER A 26 1.47 -26.27 -7.18
C SER A 26 2.76 -26.96 -6.70
N HIS A 27 2.84 -28.30 -6.73
CA HIS A 27 3.98 -29.09 -6.24
C HIS A 27 4.50 -30.16 -7.23
N GLY A 28 4.14 -30.06 -8.51
CA GLY A 28 4.70 -30.92 -9.58
C GLY A 28 5.92 -30.30 -10.26
N HIS A 29 7.01 -31.08 -10.37
CA HIS A 29 8.21 -30.84 -11.21
C HIS A 29 8.80 -29.42 -11.27
N LEU A 30 9.80 -29.16 -10.42
CA LEU A 30 10.79 -28.08 -10.65
C LEU A 30 12.18 -28.40 -10.08
N LEU A 31 12.60 -29.67 -10.20
CA LEU A 31 13.95 -30.15 -9.92
C LEU A 31 14.42 -31.09 -11.04
N ASP A 32 15.00 -30.50 -12.09
CA ASP A 32 16.20 -30.95 -12.79
C ASP A 32 16.34 -30.17 -14.12
N HIS A 33 17.45 -29.44 -14.24
CA HIS A 33 18.13 -28.96 -15.48
C HIS A 33 19.00 -27.73 -15.14
N LEU A 34 20.24 -27.96 -14.73
CA LEU A 34 21.18 -26.88 -14.36
C LEU A 34 22.64 -27.12 -14.80
N VAL A 35 22.85 -27.59 -16.04
CA VAL A 35 24.16 -27.49 -16.74
C VAL A 35 23.90 -27.17 -18.22
N HIS A 36 24.86 -26.47 -18.85
CA HIS A 36 24.90 -26.05 -20.27
C HIS A 36 24.06 -24.83 -20.64
N GLY A 37 24.71 -23.65 -20.60
CA GLY A 37 24.15 -22.44 -21.20
C GLY A 37 24.17 -22.49 -22.72
N ARG A 38 22.99 -22.40 -23.35
CA ARG A 38 22.84 -21.93 -24.74
C ARG A 38 21.77 -20.84 -24.74
N ASN A 39 22.07 -19.71 -25.36
CA ASN A 39 21.18 -18.56 -25.40
C ASN A 39 20.15 -18.74 -26.53
N VAL A 40 18.91 -19.09 -26.17
CA VAL A 40 17.83 -19.34 -27.14
C VAL A 40 16.58 -18.53 -26.74
N HIS A 41 16.54 -17.27 -27.19
CA HIS A 41 15.32 -16.46 -27.13
C HIS A 41 14.30 -16.92 -28.17
N SER A 42 13.60 -18.03 -27.88
CA SER A 42 12.38 -18.43 -28.58
C SER A 42 11.25 -18.56 -27.56
N SER A 43 10.64 -17.42 -27.22
CA SER A 43 9.49 -17.35 -26.31
C SER A 43 8.22 -17.79 -27.06
N GLN A 44 8.07 -19.09 -27.29
CA GLN A 44 6.80 -19.67 -27.71
C GLN A 44 5.78 -19.47 -26.58
N ASN A 45 4.86 -18.53 -26.77
CA ASN A 45 3.71 -18.35 -25.88
C ASN A 45 2.81 -19.59 -25.99
N VAL A 46 3.02 -20.55 -25.09
CA VAL A 46 2.09 -21.67 -24.90
C VAL A 46 0.81 -21.11 -24.29
N HIS A 47 -0.11 -20.68 -25.15
CA HIS A 47 -1.51 -20.45 -24.79
C HIS A 47 -2.10 -21.78 -24.29
N THR A 48 -1.96 -22.01 -22.99
CA THR A 48 -2.70 -23.03 -22.27
C THR A 48 -4.11 -22.49 -22.10
N ASP A 49 -5.07 -23.12 -22.78
CA ASP A 49 -6.48 -22.71 -22.75
C ASP A 49 -7.10 -22.99 -21.37
N TYR A 50 -6.82 -22.11 -20.42
CA TYR A 50 -7.46 -22.05 -19.10
C TYR A 50 -8.91 -21.58 -19.25
N SER A 51 -9.73 -22.44 -19.87
CA SER A 51 -11.19 -22.40 -19.85
C SER A 51 -11.68 -22.68 -18.44
N CYS A 52 -11.46 -21.72 -17.54
CA CYS A 52 -11.92 -21.76 -16.17
C CYS A 52 -13.45 -21.84 -16.19
N PRO A 53 -14.09 -22.93 -15.71
CA PRO A 53 -15.52 -23.10 -15.84
C PRO A 53 -16.22 -22.04 -15.00
N LEU A 54 -16.85 -21.07 -15.68
CA LEU A 54 -17.68 -20.07 -15.03
C LEU A 54 -18.83 -20.80 -14.31
N PRO A 55 -19.14 -20.47 -13.03
CA PRO A 55 -20.26 -21.08 -12.34
C PRO A 55 -21.55 -20.76 -13.11
N ALA A 56 -22.28 -21.81 -13.50
CA ALA A 56 -23.45 -21.70 -14.38
C ALA A 56 -24.66 -20.99 -13.73
N SER A 57 -24.57 -20.68 -12.43
CA SER A 57 -25.58 -19.94 -11.67
C SER A 57 -25.09 -18.53 -11.35
N PRO A 58 -25.89 -17.47 -11.61
CA PRO A 58 -25.60 -16.13 -11.13
C PRO A 58 -25.39 -16.12 -9.61
N ILE A 59 -24.38 -15.40 -9.13
CA ILE A 59 -24.18 -15.18 -7.69
C ILE A 59 -25.34 -14.32 -7.19
N ASP A 60 -26.20 -14.88 -6.34
CA ASP A 60 -27.30 -14.14 -5.73
C ASP A 60 -26.81 -13.25 -4.58
N TRP A 61 -26.43 -12.02 -4.95
CA TRP A 61 -26.01 -10.97 -4.03
C TRP A 61 -27.09 -10.54 -3.03
N SER A 62 -28.37 -10.89 -3.21
CA SER A 62 -29.43 -10.56 -2.26
C SER A 62 -29.26 -11.27 -0.91
N THR A 63 -28.62 -12.45 -0.91
CA THR A 63 -28.33 -13.24 0.30
C THR A 63 -27.08 -12.78 1.06
N MET A 64 -26.25 -11.90 0.49
CA MET A 64 -25.03 -11.40 1.14
C MET A 64 -25.32 -10.40 2.27
N THR A 65 -25.69 -10.93 3.43
CA THR A 65 -25.88 -10.18 4.66
C THR A 65 -24.57 -9.49 5.07
N ILE A 66 -24.55 -8.15 5.00
CA ILE A 66 -23.37 -7.34 5.28
C ILE A 66 -23.08 -7.39 6.79
N SER A 67 -22.16 -8.27 7.18
CA SER A 67 -21.74 -8.40 8.57
C SER A 67 -20.94 -7.18 9.03
N TYR A 68 -21.32 -6.60 10.18
CA TYR A 68 -20.64 -5.47 10.82
C TYR A 68 -19.74 -5.92 11.97
N CYS A 69 -18.69 -5.13 12.25
CA CYS A 69 -17.68 -5.42 13.26
C CYS A 69 -18.29 -5.47 14.68
N THR A 70 -18.10 -6.59 15.38
CA THR A 70 -18.58 -6.83 16.77
C THR A 70 -17.81 -6.06 17.85
N HIS A 71 -17.13 -4.97 17.48
CA HIS A 71 -16.50 -4.06 18.42
C HIS A 71 -17.42 -2.86 18.61
N ASP A 72 -17.59 -2.41 19.85
CA ASP A 72 -18.57 -1.38 20.18
C ASP A 72 -18.39 -0.10 19.34
N GLY A 73 -19.52 0.52 18.99
CA GLY A 73 -19.63 1.65 18.06
C GLY A 73 -19.15 1.41 16.61
N CYS A 74 -18.62 0.23 16.25
CA CYS A 74 -17.87 0.06 15.02
C CYS A 74 -18.72 -0.31 13.79
N LYS A 75 -19.31 0.71 13.13
CA LYS A 75 -20.09 0.59 11.88
C LYS A 75 -19.28 0.19 10.62
N ARG A 76 -18.17 -0.55 10.76
CA ARG A 76 -17.33 -1.04 9.66
C ARG A 76 -17.68 -2.50 9.33
N ARG A 77 -17.53 -2.90 8.06
CA ARG A 77 -17.70 -4.30 7.63
C ARG A 77 -16.70 -5.22 8.35
N VAL A 78 -17.11 -6.48 8.57
CA VAL A 78 -16.22 -7.55 9.03
C VAL A 78 -15.23 -7.89 7.91
N ALA A 79 -13.95 -7.97 8.26
CA ALA A 79 -12.93 -8.56 7.40
C ALA A 79 -12.76 -10.06 7.72
N ARG A 80 -12.80 -10.44 9.00
CA ARG A 80 -12.57 -11.79 9.54
C ARG A 80 -12.76 -11.85 11.07
N GLU A 81 -12.97 -13.02 11.66
CA GLU A 81 -13.19 -13.20 13.12
C GLU A 81 -14.25 -12.22 13.70
N SER A 82 -15.30 -11.92 12.93
CA SER A 82 -16.34 -10.91 13.23
C SER A 82 -15.84 -9.49 13.49
N LEU A 83 -14.59 -9.17 13.13
CA LEU A 83 -13.97 -7.85 13.30
C LEU A 83 -13.61 -7.21 11.96
N CYS A 84 -13.71 -5.88 11.88
CA CYS A 84 -13.12 -5.12 10.78
C CYS A 84 -11.59 -5.18 10.84
N GLU A 85 -10.93 -4.96 9.70
CA GLU A 85 -9.48 -5.11 9.56
C GLU A 85 -8.65 -4.24 10.54
N ARG A 86 -9.17 -3.09 10.99
CA ARG A 86 -8.53 -2.28 12.05
C ARG A 86 -8.49 -3.05 13.38
N HIS A 87 -9.60 -3.67 13.76
CA HIS A 87 -9.74 -4.36 15.04
C HIS A 87 -9.17 -5.78 15.00
N TRP A 88 -9.19 -6.46 13.85
CA TRP A 88 -8.36 -7.65 13.63
C TRP A 88 -6.88 -7.33 13.87
N LYS A 89 -6.35 -6.23 13.30
CA LYS A 89 -4.95 -5.85 13.49
C LYS A 89 -4.58 -5.46 14.94
N VAL A 90 -5.52 -4.93 15.73
CA VAL A 90 -5.30 -4.67 17.17
C VAL A 90 -5.30 -5.99 17.96
N ARG A 91 -6.31 -6.85 17.79
CA ARG A 91 -6.42 -8.15 18.46
C ARG A 91 -5.27 -9.10 18.12
N ALA A 92 -4.79 -9.08 16.86
CA ALA A 92 -3.61 -9.83 16.45
C ALA A 92 -2.36 -9.42 17.23
N ARG A 93 -2.13 -8.11 17.39
CA ARG A 93 -0.97 -7.59 18.15
C ARG A 93 -1.04 -8.02 19.62
N GLN A 94 -2.22 -7.95 20.23
CA GLN A 94 -2.42 -8.42 21.61
C GLN A 94 -2.17 -9.92 21.78
N ARG A 95 -2.42 -10.74 20.74
CA ARG A 95 -2.12 -12.19 20.72
C ARG A 95 -0.67 -12.53 20.40
N THR A 96 0.06 -11.68 19.66
CA THR A 96 1.49 -11.92 19.38
C THR A 96 2.34 -11.67 20.63
N PRO A 97 3.33 -12.54 20.95
CA PRO A 97 4.19 -12.40 22.12
C PRO A 97 5.02 -11.10 22.06
N LYS A 98 5.60 -10.69 23.19
CA LYS A 98 6.60 -9.62 23.21
C LYS A 98 7.83 -9.99 22.37
N CYS A 99 8.56 -8.99 21.90
CA CYS A 99 9.81 -9.18 21.19
C CYS A 99 10.86 -9.87 22.09
N THR A 100 11.59 -10.85 21.55
CA THR A 100 12.64 -11.61 22.28
C THR A 100 13.93 -10.83 22.51
N PHE A 101 14.12 -9.68 21.87
CA PHE A 101 15.22 -8.76 22.18
C PHE A 101 14.94 -7.99 23.48
N GLU A 102 15.95 -7.93 24.35
CA GLU A 102 15.89 -7.30 25.67
C GLU A 102 15.37 -5.84 25.62
N GLN A 103 14.65 -5.44 26.68
CA GLN A 103 14.06 -4.10 26.83
C GLN A 103 13.09 -3.68 25.69
N CYS A 104 12.68 -4.59 24.78
CA CYS A 104 11.80 -4.27 23.67
C CYS A 104 10.31 -4.53 23.97
N GLU A 105 9.58 -3.47 24.30
CA GLU A 105 8.13 -3.55 24.54
C GLU A 105 7.27 -3.82 23.29
N ASN A 106 7.87 -3.81 22.09
CA ASN A 106 7.14 -4.09 20.86
C ASN A 106 6.75 -5.57 20.78
N HIS A 107 5.57 -5.87 20.25
CA HIS A 107 5.19 -7.25 19.94
C HIS A 107 6.02 -7.82 18.77
N ALA A 108 6.28 -9.13 18.83
CA ALA A 108 6.87 -9.90 17.76
C ALA A 108 6.01 -9.84 16.49
N ALA A 109 6.64 -9.80 15.33
CA ALA A 109 5.93 -9.93 14.06
C ALA A 109 5.70 -11.42 13.76
N LEU A 110 4.53 -11.73 13.18
CA LEU A 110 4.23 -13.06 12.64
C LEU A 110 5.36 -13.48 11.69
N HIS A 111 5.84 -14.72 11.83
CA HIS A 111 6.95 -15.30 11.05
C HIS A 111 8.32 -14.60 11.20
N SER A 112 8.57 -13.85 12.30
CA SER A 112 9.85 -13.17 12.55
C SER A 112 10.67 -13.74 13.72
N ASN A 113 10.53 -15.04 14.01
CA ASN A 113 11.27 -15.78 15.04
C ASN A 113 11.31 -15.09 16.43
N GLY A 114 10.17 -14.54 16.87
CA GLY A 114 10.06 -13.80 18.14
C GLY A 114 10.54 -12.35 18.09
N LEU A 115 11.13 -11.86 16.99
CA LEU A 115 11.53 -10.46 16.84
C LEU A 115 10.36 -9.59 16.37
N CYS A 116 10.33 -8.33 16.81
CA CYS A 116 9.49 -7.30 16.20
C CYS A 116 10.06 -6.87 14.83
N SER A 117 9.24 -6.23 13.99
CA SER A 117 9.62 -5.91 12.59
C SER A 117 10.84 -4.98 12.45
N GLY A 118 11.17 -4.18 13.47
CA GLY A 118 12.38 -3.36 13.48
C GLY A 118 13.66 -4.17 13.72
N HIS A 119 13.65 -5.07 14.71
CA HIS A 119 14.79 -5.98 14.95
C HIS A 119 14.93 -7.01 13.83
N GLU A 120 13.82 -7.47 13.25
CA GLU A 120 13.85 -8.30 12.04
C GLU A 120 14.52 -7.58 10.85
N GLN A 121 14.28 -6.27 10.70
CA GLN A 121 14.96 -5.46 9.68
C GLN A 121 16.47 -5.27 9.96
N GLN A 122 16.89 -5.20 11.22
CA GLN A 122 18.32 -5.20 11.58
C GLN A 122 18.96 -6.56 11.25
N ARG A 123 18.33 -7.67 11.68
CA ARG A 123 18.76 -9.05 11.41
C ARG A 123 18.96 -9.30 9.91
N ARG A 124 17.98 -8.91 9.08
CA ARG A 124 18.05 -9.05 7.61
C ARG A 124 19.12 -8.18 6.93
N ARG A 125 19.71 -7.21 7.64
CA ARG A 125 20.83 -6.38 7.15
C ARG A 125 22.19 -6.88 7.65
N GLY A 126 22.25 -8.00 8.38
CA GLY A 126 23.48 -8.46 9.05
C GLY A 126 23.94 -7.57 10.21
N VAL A 127 23.11 -6.60 10.63
CA VAL A 127 23.46 -5.67 11.72
C VAL A 127 23.13 -6.33 13.06
N LYS A 128 24.12 -6.35 13.98
CA LYS A 128 23.91 -6.79 15.37
C LYS A 128 22.69 -6.07 15.94
N LEU A 129 21.79 -6.80 16.61
CA LEU A 129 20.57 -6.20 17.13
C LEU A 129 20.89 -5.07 18.12
N GLN A 130 20.17 -3.95 17.99
CA GLN A 130 20.34 -2.73 18.77
C GLN A 130 18.98 -2.16 19.15
N PRO A 131 18.81 -1.59 20.36
CA PRO A 131 17.54 -1.04 20.81
C PRO A 131 16.90 -0.11 19.78
N LEU A 132 15.64 -0.37 19.43
CA LEU A 132 14.92 0.46 18.46
C LEU A 132 14.77 1.89 19.00
N ARG A 133 15.29 2.87 18.26
CA ARG A 133 15.10 4.30 18.52
C ARG A 133 13.62 4.59 18.78
N GLN A 134 13.30 5.01 19.99
CA GLN A 134 11.93 5.30 20.42
C GLN A 134 11.30 6.32 19.47
N ARG A 135 10.11 6.00 18.96
CA ARG A 135 9.33 6.93 18.16
C ARG A 135 8.63 7.91 19.09
N LEU A 136 9.03 9.17 19.03
CA LEU A 136 8.29 10.28 19.65
C LEU A 136 6.81 10.19 19.24
N ARG A 137 5.91 10.40 20.20
CA ARG A 137 4.48 10.45 19.89
C ARG A 137 4.20 11.78 19.17
N ARG A 138 3.22 11.79 18.26
CA ARG A 138 2.76 13.07 17.67
C ARG A 138 2.20 13.92 18.80
N GLY A 139 2.70 15.15 18.94
CA GLY A 139 2.31 16.04 20.05
C GLY A 139 3.07 15.81 21.35
N THR A 140 4.16 15.02 21.38
CA THR A 140 5.17 15.18 22.45
C THR A 140 5.69 16.63 22.39
N PRO A 141 5.73 17.40 23.51
CA PRO A 141 6.25 18.77 23.52
C PRO A 141 7.75 18.80 23.25
N CYS A 142 8.29 19.98 22.91
CA CYS A 142 9.73 20.18 22.82
C CYS A 142 10.38 20.06 24.21
N ALA A 143 11.57 19.46 24.26
CA ALA A 143 12.40 19.34 25.46
C ALA A 143 13.29 20.58 25.72
N VAL A 144 12.82 21.75 25.27
CA VAL A 144 13.39 23.06 25.59
C VAL A 144 12.30 23.80 26.34
N GLU A 145 12.64 24.39 27.49
CA GLU A 145 11.69 25.11 28.33
C GLU A 145 10.97 26.22 27.55
N ASP A 146 9.74 26.54 27.95
CA ASP A 146 8.81 27.48 27.30
C ASP A 146 8.45 27.19 25.81
N CYS A 147 9.00 26.13 25.20
CA CYS A 147 8.74 25.79 23.81
C CYS A 147 7.46 24.96 23.61
N SER A 148 6.34 25.65 23.36
CA SER A 148 5.04 25.04 23.06
C SER A 148 4.97 24.21 21.75
N SER A 149 6.01 24.21 20.92
CA SER A 149 6.05 23.46 19.66
C SER A 149 6.22 21.96 19.86
N ALA A 150 5.55 21.15 19.02
CA ALA A 150 5.68 19.70 19.08
C ALA A 150 7.06 19.20 18.60
N ALA A 151 7.64 18.26 19.36
CA ALA A 151 8.90 17.61 19.04
C ALA A 151 8.82 16.78 17.75
N ARG A 152 9.83 16.95 16.89
CA ARG A 152 10.00 16.25 15.61
C ARG A 152 11.11 15.20 15.65
N ALA A 153 12.21 15.47 16.36
CA ALA A 153 13.34 14.55 16.47
C ALA A 153 14.15 14.78 17.76
N ARG A 154 14.62 13.70 18.40
CA ARG A 154 15.41 13.74 19.66
C ARG A 154 14.75 14.53 20.83
N GLY A 155 13.43 14.70 20.82
CA GLY A 155 12.70 15.52 21.81
C GLY A 155 12.62 17.00 21.45
N LEU A 156 13.28 17.45 20.36
CA LEU A 156 13.30 18.85 19.94
C LEU A 156 12.30 19.12 18.83
N CYS A 157 11.76 20.35 18.78
CA CYS A 157 10.96 20.86 17.66
C CYS A 157 11.80 20.99 16.37
N GLY A 158 11.22 21.49 15.28
CA GLY A 158 11.95 21.64 14.01
C GLY A 158 13.12 22.63 14.08
N GLU A 159 12.99 23.67 14.90
CA GLU A 159 13.88 24.83 15.02
C GLU A 159 15.02 24.53 16.00
N HIS A 160 14.70 24.25 17.26
CA HIS A 160 15.68 23.82 18.27
C HIS A 160 16.47 22.56 17.86
N PHE A 161 15.94 21.69 16.98
CA PHE A 161 16.72 20.58 16.43
C PHE A 161 17.86 21.05 15.52
N VAL A 162 17.65 22.10 14.71
CA VAL A 162 18.68 22.70 13.84
C VAL A 162 19.67 23.51 14.66
N GLU A 163 19.23 24.17 15.74
CA GLU A 163 20.10 24.91 16.66
C GLU A 163 20.97 23.99 17.53
N THR A 164 20.39 22.95 18.14
CA THR A 164 21.12 22.00 19.01
C THR A 164 21.99 21.03 18.20
N TYR A 165 21.56 20.69 16.99
CA TYR A 165 22.33 19.89 16.04
C TYR A 165 22.49 20.70 14.75
N PRO A 166 23.36 21.73 14.77
CA PRO A 166 23.72 22.42 13.54
C PRO A 166 24.22 21.35 12.58
N LEU A 167 23.66 21.34 11.38
CA LEU A 167 24.22 20.51 10.31
C LEU A 167 25.66 20.99 10.15
N PRO A 168 26.67 20.11 10.32
CA PRO A 168 28.06 20.51 10.44
C PRO A 168 28.39 21.39 9.25
N ASP A 169 28.85 22.62 9.54
CA ASP A 169 28.74 23.78 8.65
C ASP A 169 28.75 23.32 7.22
N SER A 170 27.58 23.39 6.55
CA SER A 170 27.51 23.00 5.16
C SER A 170 28.19 24.11 4.37
N ALA A 171 29.52 24.17 4.44
CA ALA A 171 30.39 24.96 3.60
C ALA A 171 29.95 24.61 2.19
N THR A 172 29.17 25.52 1.59
CA THR A 172 28.06 25.12 0.74
C THR A 172 28.58 24.75 -0.63
N VAL A 173 29.19 23.56 -0.73
CA VAL A 173 30.08 23.12 -1.82
C VAL A 173 29.59 23.74 -3.11
N ASP A 174 30.35 24.71 -3.62
CA ASP A 174 29.86 25.54 -4.71
C ASP A 174 29.46 24.65 -5.87
N CYS A 175 28.40 25.06 -6.57
CA CYS A 175 27.87 24.23 -7.63
C CYS A 175 28.98 23.94 -8.64
N VAL A 176 29.23 22.64 -8.90
CA VAL A 176 30.33 22.12 -9.74
C VAL A 176 30.21 22.47 -11.24
N ARG A 177 29.37 23.46 -11.57
CA ARG A 177 29.19 24.03 -12.89
C ARG A 177 29.72 25.45 -12.86
N GLU A 178 30.70 25.70 -13.71
CA GLU A 178 31.49 26.94 -13.76
C GLU A 178 30.62 28.21 -13.73
N GLY A 179 31.08 29.22 -13.00
CA GLY A 179 30.36 30.49 -12.80
C GLY A 179 29.16 30.43 -11.83
N CYS A 180 28.88 29.30 -11.16
CA CYS A 180 27.69 29.15 -10.32
C CYS A 180 27.99 29.15 -8.81
N SER A 181 28.08 30.34 -8.20
CA SER A 181 28.19 30.59 -6.75
C SER A 181 26.91 30.27 -5.95
N LYS A 182 26.12 29.28 -6.38
CA LYS A 182 24.91 28.83 -5.70
C LYS A 182 25.19 27.55 -4.91
N PRO A 183 24.70 27.43 -3.67
CA PRO A 183 25.00 26.31 -2.80
C PRO A 183 24.51 24.97 -3.40
N SER A 184 25.38 23.96 -3.43
CA SER A 184 24.99 22.58 -3.76
C SER A 184 23.92 22.06 -2.80
N LYS A 185 22.93 21.35 -3.33
CA LYS A 185 21.93 20.60 -2.54
C LYS A 185 22.08 19.10 -2.65
N ALA A 186 22.58 18.60 -3.78
CA ALA A 186 22.82 17.17 -4.00
C ALA A 186 23.79 16.99 -5.18
N ARG A 187 24.66 15.97 -5.11
CA ARG A 187 25.61 15.59 -6.18
C ARG A 187 26.52 16.75 -6.68
N GLY A 188 26.87 17.69 -5.80
CA GLY A 188 27.66 18.87 -6.17
C GLY A 188 26.89 19.93 -6.97
N LEU A 189 25.57 19.80 -7.11
CA LEU A 189 24.74 20.68 -7.93
C LEU A 189 23.76 21.50 -7.08
N CYS A 190 23.63 22.79 -7.39
CA CYS A 190 22.60 23.65 -6.81
C CYS A 190 21.20 23.23 -7.27
N ALA A 191 20.15 23.77 -6.64
CA ALA A 191 18.76 23.36 -6.91
C ALA A 191 18.35 23.47 -8.40
N GLY A 192 18.84 24.48 -9.12
CA GLY A 192 18.60 24.66 -10.56
C GLY A 192 19.31 23.59 -11.39
N HIS A 193 20.64 23.53 -11.30
CA HIS A 193 21.44 22.58 -12.07
C HIS A 193 21.16 21.11 -11.71
N HIS A 194 20.78 20.79 -10.46
CA HIS A 194 20.30 19.45 -10.11
C HIS A 194 18.98 19.12 -10.81
N THR A 195 18.09 20.11 -10.99
CA THR A 195 16.84 19.93 -11.75
C THR A 195 17.13 19.73 -13.24
N GLU A 196 18.04 20.50 -13.83
CA GLU A 196 18.48 20.31 -15.23
C GLU A 196 19.14 18.94 -15.45
N TYR A 197 20.11 18.57 -14.61
CA TYR A 197 20.76 17.25 -14.60
C TYR A 197 19.74 16.11 -14.45
N SER A 198 18.75 16.28 -13.57
CA SER A 198 17.67 15.29 -13.41
C SER A 198 16.75 15.20 -14.63
N ARG A 199 16.58 16.29 -15.40
CA ARG A 199 15.82 16.28 -16.67
C ARG A 199 16.63 15.66 -17.81
N ALA A 200 17.94 15.90 -17.87
CA ALA A 200 18.83 15.36 -18.91
C ALA A 200 19.12 13.86 -18.76
N ILE A 201 18.99 13.30 -17.54
CA ILE A 201 19.19 11.86 -17.25
C ILE A 201 17.86 11.11 -17.07
N ALA A 202 16.75 11.82 -16.86
CA ALA A 202 15.43 11.21 -16.97
C ALA A 202 15.20 10.77 -18.42
N ALA A 203 14.81 9.51 -18.60
CA ALA A 203 14.39 9.01 -19.91
C ALA A 203 13.24 9.84 -20.49
N GLU A 204 13.07 9.76 -21.81
CA GLU A 204 11.92 10.31 -22.52
C GLU A 204 10.64 9.54 -22.15
N CYS A 205 9.48 10.20 -22.23
CA CYS A 205 8.22 9.57 -21.89
C CYS A 205 7.83 8.50 -22.92
N SER A 206 7.38 7.33 -22.46
CA SER A 206 6.89 6.21 -23.28
C SER A 206 5.51 6.48 -23.94
N VAL A 207 5.28 7.70 -24.42
CA VAL A 207 4.09 8.13 -25.14
C VAL A 207 4.57 8.96 -26.32
N ASP A 208 4.12 8.59 -27.52
CA ASP A 208 4.68 9.09 -28.77
C ASP A 208 4.64 10.63 -28.85
N ASN A 209 5.73 11.22 -29.34
CA ASN A 209 5.94 12.66 -29.43
C ASN A 209 5.98 13.43 -28.08
N CYS A 210 6.12 12.74 -26.95
CA CYS A 210 6.22 13.38 -25.63
C CYS A 210 7.67 13.54 -25.12
N ALA A 211 8.33 14.63 -25.52
CA ALA A 211 9.66 15.02 -25.03
C ALA A 211 9.72 15.46 -23.53
N ALA A 212 8.69 15.14 -22.73
CA ALA A 212 8.67 15.47 -21.31
C ALA A 212 9.36 14.35 -20.48
N PRO A 213 10.24 14.70 -19.53
CA PRO A 213 11.04 13.71 -18.80
C PRO A 213 10.20 12.79 -17.91
N VAL A 214 10.60 11.52 -17.83
CA VAL A 214 9.97 10.51 -16.97
C VAL A 214 10.09 10.86 -15.49
N CYS A 215 8.99 10.68 -14.76
CA CYS A 215 8.98 10.74 -13.29
C CYS A 215 8.60 9.40 -12.62
N ALA A 216 7.80 8.55 -13.29
CA ALA A 216 7.38 7.25 -12.78
C ALA A 216 6.86 6.36 -13.92
N ARG A 217 7.02 5.03 -13.82
CA ARG A 217 6.50 4.04 -14.80
C ARG A 217 6.81 4.40 -16.27
N SER A 218 8.03 4.84 -16.56
CA SER A 218 8.46 5.28 -17.90
C SER A 218 7.62 6.42 -18.51
N ARG A 219 6.88 7.20 -17.70
CA ARG A 219 6.05 8.31 -18.17
C ARG A 219 6.31 9.62 -17.42
N CYS A 220 6.04 10.73 -18.10
CA CYS A 220 6.09 12.07 -17.54
C CYS A 220 4.95 12.32 -16.51
N ASN A 221 5.06 13.40 -15.73
CA ASN A 221 4.12 13.72 -14.65
C ASN A 221 2.68 13.95 -15.14
N GLN A 222 2.47 14.34 -16.40
CA GLN A 222 1.14 14.45 -17.00
C GLN A 222 0.58 13.06 -17.33
N HIS A 223 1.23 12.31 -18.23
CA HIS A 223 0.77 10.99 -18.64
C HIS A 223 0.68 9.98 -17.47
N TYR A 224 1.51 10.12 -16.43
CA TYR A 224 1.40 9.33 -15.19
C TYR A 224 0.15 9.70 -14.36
N LYS A 225 -0.30 10.96 -14.36
CA LYS A 225 -1.58 11.36 -13.73
C LYS A 225 -2.78 10.87 -14.53
N GLU A 226 -2.69 10.93 -15.86
CA GLU A 226 -3.74 10.45 -16.77
C GLU A 226 -3.90 8.93 -16.70
N ASP A 227 -2.80 8.18 -16.66
CA ASP A 227 -2.80 6.74 -16.34
C ASP A 227 -3.37 6.49 -14.95
N LEU A 228 -2.99 7.25 -13.93
CA LEU A 228 -3.57 7.11 -12.59
C LEU A 228 -5.07 7.45 -12.54
N ALA A 229 -5.58 8.28 -13.44
CA ALA A 229 -7.03 8.52 -13.58
C ALA A 229 -7.70 7.34 -14.28
N ARG A 230 -7.09 6.81 -15.35
CA ARG A 230 -7.55 5.64 -16.11
C ARG A 230 -7.56 4.36 -15.26
N GLU A 231 -6.49 4.09 -14.51
CA GLU A 231 -6.36 2.96 -13.56
C GLU A 231 -7.32 3.04 -12.37
N ARG A 232 -7.74 4.25 -11.97
CA ARG A 232 -8.77 4.41 -10.92
C ARG A 232 -10.16 4.16 -11.46
N GLY A 233 -10.37 4.38 -12.76
CA GLY A 233 -11.67 4.40 -13.40
C GLY A 233 -12.38 5.74 -13.22
N LEU A 234 -13.16 6.10 -14.24
CA LEU A 234 -14.27 7.03 -14.06
C LEU A 234 -15.34 6.36 -13.20
N CYS A 235 -16.08 7.13 -12.41
CA CYS A 235 -17.18 6.59 -11.63
C CYS A 235 -18.23 6.00 -12.58
N SER A 236 -18.61 4.72 -12.39
CA SER A 236 -19.54 4.00 -13.27
C SER A 236 -21.01 4.45 -13.14
N ILE A 237 -21.23 5.63 -12.56
CA ILE A 237 -22.54 6.23 -12.30
C ILE A 237 -22.72 7.34 -13.34
N ALA A 238 -23.70 7.18 -14.23
CA ALA A 238 -23.94 8.12 -15.32
C ALA A 238 -24.09 9.57 -14.81
N GLY A 239 -23.29 10.48 -15.36
CA GLY A 239 -23.24 11.90 -14.95
C GLY A 239 -22.28 12.21 -13.79
N CYS A 240 -21.59 11.24 -13.19
CA CYS A 240 -20.64 11.48 -12.11
C CYS A 240 -19.24 11.83 -12.63
N SER A 241 -18.91 13.13 -12.67
CA SER A 241 -17.58 13.65 -13.07
C SER A 241 -16.47 13.46 -12.03
N ASN A 242 -16.81 13.00 -10.82
CA ASN A 242 -15.83 12.72 -9.77
C ASN A 242 -15.08 11.42 -10.10
N GLY A 243 -13.77 11.50 -10.32
CA GLY A 243 -12.91 10.33 -10.49
C GLY A 243 -12.92 9.44 -9.24
N ILE A 244 -12.82 8.12 -9.40
CA ILE A 244 -12.91 7.18 -8.28
C ILE A 244 -11.75 7.44 -7.30
N HIS A 245 -12.10 7.98 -6.13
CA HIS A 245 -11.19 8.01 -4.99
C HIS A 245 -10.94 6.57 -4.55
N ARG A 246 -9.75 6.05 -4.87
CA ARG A 246 -9.31 4.69 -4.48
C ARG A 246 -9.28 4.56 -2.95
N VAL A 247 -10.42 4.18 -2.38
CA VAL A 247 -10.55 3.77 -0.99
C VAL A 247 -9.51 2.69 -0.74
N LYS A 248 -8.70 2.81 0.32
CA LYS A 248 -7.65 1.81 0.64
C LYS A 248 -8.22 0.57 1.34
N SER A 249 -9.39 0.11 0.87
CA SER A 249 -9.99 -1.17 1.16
C SER A 249 -9.75 -2.11 -0.02
N THR A 250 -9.44 -3.37 0.26
CA THR A 250 -9.49 -4.48 -0.72
C THR A 250 -10.93 -4.98 -0.89
N GLU A 251 -11.88 -4.06 -0.87
CA GLU A 251 -13.32 -4.28 -0.96
C GLU A 251 -13.88 -3.26 -1.95
N VAL A 252 -14.60 -3.74 -2.98
CA VAL A 252 -15.35 -2.89 -3.91
C VAL A 252 -16.61 -2.42 -3.18
N VAL A 253 -16.51 -1.26 -2.53
CA VAL A 253 -17.66 -0.62 -1.89
C VAL A 253 -18.45 0.13 -2.96
N TYR A 254 -19.50 -0.50 -3.47
CA TYR A 254 -20.60 0.22 -4.13
C TYR A 254 -21.25 1.15 -3.10
N ASP A 255 -21.09 2.47 -3.27
CA ASP A 255 -21.79 3.44 -2.41
C ASP A 255 -23.23 3.62 -2.87
N VAL A 256 -24.13 2.97 -2.14
CA VAL A 256 -25.58 2.93 -2.42
C VAL A 256 -26.23 4.32 -2.28
N ARG A 257 -25.52 5.33 -1.74
CA ARG A 257 -26.06 6.69 -1.53
C ARG A 257 -26.33 7.47 -2.83
N CYS A 258 -25.82 7.04 -3.97
CA CYS A 258 -26.03 7.74 -5.25
C CYS A 258 -27.42 7.51 -5.90
N VAL A 259 -28.29 6.67 -5.33
CA VAL A 259 -29.55 6.23 -5.98
C VAL A 259 -30.73 7.20 -5.79
N MET A 260 -30.70 8.07 -4.76
CA MET A 260 -31.90 8.78 -4.27
C MET A 260 -31.94 10.30 -4.55
N LEU A 261 -31.56 10.75 -5.76
CA LEU A 261 -31.70 12.17 -6.16
C LEU A 261 -32.31 12.37 -7.57
N ARG A 262 -33.46 11.73 -7.84
CA ARG A 262 -34.42 12.26 -8.82
C ARG A 262 -35.32 13.32 -8.16
N VAL A 263 -34.77 14.51 -7.92
CA VAL A 263 -35.59 15.68 -7.54
C VAL A 263 -36.38 16.11 -8.78
N VAL A 264 -37.66 15.74 -8.83
CA VAL A 264 -38.60 16.27 -9.81
C VAL A 264 -38.72 17.77 -9.58
N ARG A 265 -38.24 18.58 -10.53
CA ARG A 265 -38.46 20.03 -10.49
C ARG A 265 -39.94 20.30 -10.77
N PRO A 266 -40.68 20.98 -9.87
CA PRO A 266 -42.02 21.43 -10.22
C PRO A 266 -41.93 22.44 -11.37
N SER A 267 -42.80 22.28 -12.37
CA SER A 267 -42.96 23.25 -13.46
C SER A 267 -43.42 24.59 -12.89
N ARG A 268 -42.77 25.69 -13.27
CA ARG A 268 -43.29 27.03 -12.99
C ARG A 268 -44.67 27.18 -13.68
N PRO A 269 -45.69 27.74 -13.01
CA PRO A 269 -46.86 28.23 -13.73
C PRO A 269 -46.44 29.36 -14.67
N ALA A 270 -47.13 29.48 -15.81
CA ALA A 270 -46.98 30.63 -16.70
C ALA A 270 -47.61 31.89 -16.06
N SER A 271 -47.25 33.05 -16.60
CA SER A 271 -47.82 34.36 -16.29
C SER A 271 -47.99 35.14 -17.59
#